data_AF-A0AAW1ND00-F1
#
_entry.id   AF-A0AAW1ND00-F1
#
_cell.length_a   1.000
_cell.length_b   1.000
_cell.length_c   1.000
_cell.angle_alpha   90.00
_cell.angle_beta   90.00
_cell.angle_gamma   90.00
#
_symmetry.space_group_name_H-M   'P 1'
#
loop_
_entity.id
_entity.type
_entity.pdbx_description
1 polymer ?
#
loop_
_entity_poly.entity_id
_entity_poly.type
_entity_poly.pdbx_seq_one_letter_code
_entity_poly.pdbx_strand_id
1 'polypeptide(L)'
;MVHQLTIFPQIHDHLHRQCLHFQPSDSLTPHFSQESDDLRSLIIRGFHVIGVVAPAQNNVVLESSARHAINVARELRNVLFGEDENSDLVGGVSSNGDEVRFFVSKFGDLDDVEGVEEVVYAEKFV
;
A
#
# COMPACT_ATOMS: atom_id res chain seq x y z
N MET A 1 7.71 -14.18 -1.31
CA MET A 1 7.25 -13.07 -2.16
C MET A 1 7.41 -11.79 -1.34
N VAL A 2 8.02 -10.73 -1.86
CA VAL A 2 8.30 -9.49 -1.09
C VAL A 2 7.37 -8.40 -1.59
N HIS A 3 6.47 -7.90 -0.73
CA HIS A 3 5.62 -6.76 -1.05
C HIS A 3 6.21 -5.49 -0.43
N GLN A 4 6.12 -4.37 -1.14
CA GLN A 4 6.73 -3.10 -0.76
C GLN A 4 5.64 -2.12 -0.33
N LEU A 5 5.63 -1.71 0.94
CA LEU A 5 4.73 -0.71 1.47
C LEU A 5 5.17 0.69 1.03
N THR A 6 4.20 1.53 0.66
CA THR A 6 4.42 2.90 0.24
C THR A 6 3.81 3.86 1.26
N ILE A 7 4.66 4.62 1.95
CA ILE A 7 4.24 5.54 3.02
C ILE A 7 4.61 6.97 2.60
N PHE A 8 3.66 7.89 2.74
CA PHE A 8 3.87 9.31 2.44
C PHE A 8 4.03 10.11 3.74
N PRO A 9 5.10 10.90 3.89
CA PRO A 9 5.19 11.90 4.95
C PRO A 9 4.20 13.03 4.67
N GLN A 10 3.50 13.53 5.69
CA GLN A 10 2.66 14.74 5.58
C GLN A 10 3.49 16.01 5.36
N ILE A 11 4.82 15.95 5.53
CA ILE A 11 5.71 17.13 5.67
C ILE A 11 6.96 17.07 4.76
N HIS A 12 7.17 16.00 3.99
CA HIS A 12 8.36 15.85 3.13
C HIS A 12 7.97 15.14 1.81
N ASP A 13 8.55 15.58 0.69
CA ASP A 13 8.27 15.06 -0.66
C ASP A 13 8.94 13.71 -0.97
N HIS A 14 9.41 12.98 0.05
CA HIS A 14 10.14 11.74 -0.10
C HIS A 14 9.27 10.53 0.25
N LEU A 15 9.06 9.67 -0.74
CA LEU A 15 8.41 8.39 -0.57
C LEU A 15 9.27 7.44 0.26
N HIS A 16 8.79 7.02 1.43
CA HIS A 16 9.45 5.96 2.18
C HIS A 16 8.91 4.60 1.73
N ARG A 17 9.81 3.73 1.27
CA ARG A 17 9.48 2.38 0.81
C ARG A 17 10.12 1.37 1.74
N GLN A 18 9.31 0.57 2.43
CA GLN A 18 9.76 -0.50 3.32
C GLN A 18 9.15 -1.83 2.87
N CYS A 19 9.91 -2.92 2.95
CA CYS A 19 9.41 -4.25 2.66
C CYS A 19 8.62 -4.78 3.86
N LEU A 20 7.48 -5.42 3.59
CA LEU A 20 6.68 -6.08 4.63
C LEU A 20 7.19 -7.51 4.87
N HIS A 21 7.23 -7.93 6.13
CA HIS A 21 7.46 -9.31 6.52
C HIS A 21 6.15 -10.11 6.39
N PHE A 22 6.25 -11.27 5.74
CA PHE A 22 5.11 -12.16 5.51
C PHE A 22 5.12 -13.34 6.47
N GLN A 23 3.93 -13.88 6.74
CA GLN A 23 3.78 -15.04 7.58
C GLN A 23 4.53 -16.25 7.00
N PRO A 24 5.31 -17.01 7.81
CA PRO A 24 5.97 -18.22 7.37
C PRO A 24 5.00 -19.26 6.80
N SER A 25 3.77 -19.26 7.32
CA SER A 25 2.67 -20.13 6.91
C SER A 25 1.87 -19.62 5.71
N ASP A 26 1.95 -18.32 5.40
CA ASP A 26 1.22 -17.69 4.30
C ASP A 26 2.03 -16.55 3.67
N SER A 27 2.56 -16.81 2.47
CA SER A 27 3.37 -15.85 1.72
C SER A 27 2.60 -14.67 1.11
N LEU A 28 1.28 -14.63 1.30
CA LEU A 28 0.39 -13.55 0.84
C LEU A 28 -0.16 -12.71 2.00
N THR A 29 0.03 -13.13 3.25
CA THR A 29 -0.45 -12.38 4.41
C THR A 29 0.73 -11.77 5.20
N PRO A 30 0.81 -10.44 5.32
CA PRO A 30 1.81 -9.79 6.17
C PRO A 30 1.65 -10.13 7.66
N HIS A 31 2.75 -9.99 8.40
CA HIS A 31 2.74 -9.99 9.85
C HIS A 31 2.23 -8.66 10.41
N PHE A 32 0.94 -8.37 10.25
CA PHE A 32 0.34 -7.08 10.60
C PHE A 32 0.70 -6.54 11.99
N SER A 33 0.77 -7.40 13.02
CA SER A 33 1.19 -6.96 14.36
C SER A 33 2.62 -6.40 14.36
N GLN A 34 3.57 -7.15 13.79
CA GLN A 34 4.97 -6.74 13.70
C GLN A 34 5.13 -5.49 12.85
N GLU A 35 4.52 -5.49 11.66
CA GLU A 35 4.56 -4.35 10.75
C GLU A 35 3.96 -3.10 11.40
N SER A 36 2.86 -3.24 12.15
CA SER A 36 2.23 -2.12 12.83
C SER A 36 3.12 -1.50 13.91
N ASP A 37 3.88 -2.32 14.64
CA ASP A 37 4.79 -1.84 15.68
C ASP A 37 5.97 -1.07 15.05
N ASP A 38 6.53 -1.58 13.96
CA ASP A 38 7.58 -0.89 13.20
C ASP A 38 7.06 0.44 12.62
N LEU A 39 5.87 0.42 12.02
CA LEU A 39 5.24 1.59 11.38
C LEU A 39 4.78 2.67 12.36
N ARG A 40 4.37 2.31 13.59
CA ARG A 40 4.01 3.28 14.63
C ARG A 40 5.14 4.26 14.92
N SER A 41 6.40 3.80 14.86
CA SER A 41 7.57 4.67 15.04
C SER A 41 7.72 5.72 13.92
N LEU A 42 7.23 5.41 12.71
CA LEU A 42 7.22 6.30 11.56
C LEU A 42 6.02 7.23 11.59
N ILE A 43 4.83 6.73 11.96
CA ILE A 43 3.59 7.51 12.03
C ILE A 43 3.69 8.67 13.02
N ILE A 44 4.34 8.48 14.17
CA ILE A 44 4.61 9.56 15.13
C ILE A 44 5.36 10.75 14.48
N ARG A 45 6.05 10.51 13.36
CA ARG A 45 6.75 11.54 12.56
C ARG A 45 5.87 12.20 11.49
N GLY A 46 4.54 11.99 11.55
CA GLY A 46 3.57 12.57 10.62
C GLY A 46 3.41 11.79 9.31
N PHE A 47 3.61 10.48 9.33
CA PHE A 47 3.46 9.63 8.14
C PHE A 47 2.07 8.99 8.07
N HIS A 48 1.57 8.78 6.85
CA HIS A 48 0.30 8.10 6.62
C HIS A 48 0.49 6.97 5.59
N VAL A 49 -0.13 5.82 5.87
CA VAL A 49 -0.14 4.69 4.93
C VAL A 49 -1.22 4.97 3.89
N ILE A 50 -0.91 5.03 2.60
CA ILE A 50 -1.95 5.22 1.57
C ILE A 50 -2.02 4.06 0.58
N GLY A 51 -1.06 3.13 0.64
CA GLY A 51 -1.03 2.01 -0.29
C GLY A 51 0.12 1.03 -0.13
N VAL A 52 -0.01 -0.10 -0.80
CA VAL A 52 0.99 -1.19 -0.84
C VAL A 52 1.27 -1.53 -2.29
N VAL A 53 2.51 -1.91 -2.61
CA VAL A 53 2.91 -2.44 -3.92
C VAL A 53 3.14 -3.94 -3.81
N ALA A 54 2.39 -4.70 -4.60
CA ALA A 54 2.54 -6.14 -4.74
C ALA A 54 3.41 -6.50 -5.96
N PRO A 55 4.23 -7.56 -5.91
CA PRO A 55 4.81 -8.14 -7.11
C PRO A 55 3.72 -8.65 -8.05
N ALA A 56 3.85 -8.40 -9.34
CA ALA A 56 3.09 -9.09 -10.36
C ALA A 56 3.45 -10.58 -10.31
N GLN A 57 2.46 -11.45 -10.09
CA GLN A 57 2.66 -12.88 -10.22
C GLN A 57 2.51 -13.31 -11.68
N ASN A 58 3.37 -14.23 -12.12
CA ASN A 58 3.23 -14.85 -13.43
C ASN A 58 1.85 -15.53 -13.53
N ASN A 59 1.11 -15.22 -14.59
CA ASN A 59 -0.24 -15.75 -14.88
C ASN A 59 -1.39 -15.20 -14.02
N VAL A 60 -1.17 -14.16 -13.20
CA VAL A 60 -2.23 -13.49 -12.44
C VAL A 60 -2.63 -12.17 -13.13
N VAL A 61 -3.93 -11.90 -13.18
CA VAL A 61 -4.46 -10.63 -13.69
C VAL A 61 -3.99 -9.49 -12.78
N LEU A 62 -3.44 -8.42 -13.35
CA LEU A 62 -2.88 -7.29 -12.59
C LEU A 62 -3.87 -6.73 -11.57
N GLU A 63 -5.15 -6.63 -11.94
CA GLU A 63 -6.23 -6.17 -11.06
C GLU A 63 -6.37 -7.04 -9.79
N SER A 64 -6.19 -8.36 -9.89
CA SER A 64 -6.21 -9.26 -8.73
C SER A 64 -5.05 -8.98 -7.77
N SER A 65 -3.86 -8.73 -8.31
CA SER A 65 -2.69 -8.35 -7.50
C SER A 65 -2.87 -6.97 -6.87
N ALA A 66 -3.50 -6.05 -7.58
CA ALA A 66 -3.82 -4.71 -7.10
C ALA A 66 -4.85 -4.77 -5.96
N ARG A 67 -5.94 -5.51 -6.13
CA ARG A 67 -6.96 -5.72 -5.10
C ARG A 67 -6.39 -6.35 -3.84
N HIS A 68 -5.47 -7.30 -4.00
CA HIS A 68 -4.72 -7.86 -2.87
C HIS A 68 -3.88 -6.79 -2.16
N ALA A 69 -3.14 -5.97 -2.90
CA ALA A 69 -2.35 -4.89 -2.34
C ALA A 69 -3.22 -3.85 -1.59
N ILE A 70 -4.37 -3.47 -2.15
CA ILE A 70 -5.34 -2.58 -1.52
C ILE A 70 -5.87 -3.18 -0.22
N ASN A 71 -6.25 -4.46 -0.24
CA ASN A 71 -6.72 -5.14 0.96
C ASN A 71 -5.64 -5.15 2.06
N VAL A 72 -4.38 -5.43 1.71
CA VAL A 72 -3.27 -5.35 2.67
C VAL A 72 -3.10 -3.94 3.22
N ALA A 73 -3.21 -2.91 2.38
CA ALA A 73 -3.13 -1.52 2.82
C ALA A 73 -4.27 -1.16 3.80
N ARG A 74 -5.48 -1.65 3.54
CA ARG A 74 -6.65 -1.49 4.42
C ARG A 74 -6.42 -2.13 5.78
N GLU A 75 -5.99 -3.39 5.81
CA GLU A 75 -5.73 -4.09 7.07
C GLU A 75 -4.63 -3.41 7.89
N LEU A 76 -3.55 -2.95 7.24
CA LEU A 76 -2.52 -2.17 7.91
C LEU A 76 -3.06 -0.88 8.51
N ARG A 77 -3.88 -0.13 7.76
CA ARG A 77 -4.55 1.07 8.29
C ARG A 77 -5.42 0.77 9.49
N ASN A 78 -6.25 -0.28 9.40
CA ASN A 78 -7.14 -0.67 10.48
C ASN A 78 -6.37 -0.97 11.78
N VAL A 79 -5.23 -1.64 11.67
CA VAL A 79 -4.37 -1.93 12.84
C VAL A 79 -3.65 -0.68 13.38
N LEU A 80 -3.31 0.27 12.51
CA LEU A 80 -2.54 1.47 12.86
C LEU A 80 -3.40 2.60 13.41
N PHE A 81 -4.58 2.82 12.83
CA PHE A 81 -5.42 3.98 13.05
C PHE A 81 -6.83 3.65 13.56
N GLY A 82 -7.24 2.37 13.51
CA GLY A 82 -8.63 1.95 13.73
C GLY A 82 -9.43 1.89 12.42
N GLU A 83 -10.73 1.57 12.49
CA GLU A 83 -11.61 1.46 11.31
C GLU A 83 -11.61 2.75 10.48
N ASP A 84 -11.17 2.63 9.23
CA ASP A 84 -11.07 3.73 8.27
C ASP A 84 -11.69 3.29 6.94
N GLU A 85 -13.00 3.03 6.96
CA GLU A 85 -13.74 2.50 5.81
C GLU A 85 -13.98 3.54 4.70
N ASN A 86 -13.65 4.82 4.90
CA ASN A 86 -14.02 5.89 3.98
C ASN A 86 -12.83 6.58 3.29
N SER A 87 -11.63 6.01 3.42
CA SER A 87 -10.43 6.57 2.78
C SER A 87 -10.14 5.89 1.45
N ASP A 88 -9.68 6.68 0.47
CA ASP A 88 -9.14 6.15 -0.77
C ASP A 88 -7.85 5.37 -0.49
N LEU A 89 -7.73 4.20 -1.12
CA LEU A 89 -6.60 3.30 -0.98
C LEU A 89 -5.95 3.04 -2.33
N VAL A 90 -4.62 3.02 -2.35
CA VAL A 90 -3.81 2.80 -3.55
C VAL A 90 -3.19 1.40 -3.52
N GLY A 91 -3.39 0.61 -4.56
CA GLY A 91 -2.68 -0.64 -4.81
C GLY A 91 -1.70 -0.48 -5.95
N GLY A 92 -0.42 -0.69 -5.70
CA GLY A 92 0.59 -0.80 -6.75
C GLY A 92 0.82 -2.26 -7.14
N VAL A 93 1.11 -2.49 -8.41
CA VAL A 93 1.58 -3.79 -8.90
C VAL A 93 2.86 -3.57 -9.69
N SER A 94 3.93 -4.26 -9.31
CA SER A 94 5.22 -4.15 -9.99
C SER A 94 5.66 -5.45 -10.64
N SER A 95 5.93 -5.40 -11.94
CA SER A 95 6.61 -6.48 -12.64
C SER A 95 8.11 -6.20 -12.58
N ASN A 96 8.84 -6.98 -11.78
CA ASN A 96 10.30 -6.93 -11.65
C ASN A 96 10.90 -5.65 -11.03
N GLY A 97 10.10 -4.79 -10.40
CA GLY A 97 10.59 -3.66 -9.61
C GLY A 97 10.81 -2.35 -10.37
N ASP A 98 10.76 -2.37 -11.70
CA ASP A 98 11.07 -1.21 -12.54
C ASP A 98 9.83 -0.37 -12.90
N GLU A 99 8.72 -1.03 -13.25
CA GLU A 99 7.45 -0.38 -13.55
C GLU A 99 6.44 -0.72 -12.45
N VAL A 100 5.81 0.30 -11.86
CA VAL A 100 4.71 0.14 -10.91
C VAL A 100 3.45 0.68 -11.57
N ARG A 101 2.43 -0.16 -11.70
CA ARG A 101 1.08 0.26 -12.11
C ARG A 101 0.24 0.45 -10.88
N PHE A 102 -0.40 1.61 -10.78
CA PHE A 102 -1.22 1.96 -9.64
C PHE A 102 -2.69 1.76 -9.96
N PHE A 103 -3.42 1.39 -8.91
CA PHE A 103 -4.85 1.23 -8.91
C PHE A 103 -5.41 1.90 -7.67
N VAL A 104 -6.62 2.42 -7.76
CA VAL A 104 -7.31 3.09 -6.65
C VAL A 104 -8.61 2.37 -6.36
N SER A 105 -8.86 2.17 -5.08
CA SER A 105 -10.17 1.85 -4.52
C SER A 105 -10.68 3.12 -3.85
N LYS A 106 -11.80 3.64 -4.34
CA LYS A 106 -12.45 4.82 -3.76
C LYS A 106 -13.28 4.38 -2.57
N PHE A 107 -13.22 5.13 -1.47
CA PHE A 107 -13.97 4.81 -0.25
C PHE A 107 -13.80 3.37 0.23
N GLY A 108 -12.60 2.78 0.02
CA GLY A 108 -12.32 1.40 0.42
C GLY A 108 -13.12 0.30 -0.27
N ASP A 109 -13.87 0.60 -1.34
CA ASP A 109 -14.61 -0.40 -2.12
C ASP A 109 -13.63 -1.31 -2.90
N LEU A 110 -13.50 -2.55 -2.46
CA LEU A 110 -12.62 -3.54 -3.09
C LEU A 110 -13.21 -4.12 -4.36
N ASP A 111 -14.51 -3.95 -4.63
CA ASP A 111 -15.17 -4.44 -5.83
C ASP A 111 -15.00 -3.50 -7.02
N ASP A 112 -14.77 -2.21 -6.75
CA ASP A 112 -14.51 -1.18 -7.75
C ASP A 112 -13.07 -0.64 -7.65
N VAL A 113 -12.17 -1.30 -8.38
CA VAL A 113 -10.75 -0.94 -8.45
C VAL A 113 -10.42 -0.39 -9.83
N GLU A 114 -10.08 0.90 -9.88
CA GLU A 114 -9.78 1.62 -11.11
C GLU A 114 -8.26 1.70 -11.34
N GLY A 115 -7.81 1.47 -12.58
CA GLY A 115 -6.42 1.71 -12.97
C GLY A 115 -6.10 3.21 -13.06
N VAL A 116 -4.94 3.62 -12.56
CA VAL A 116 -4.48 5.00 -12.60
C VAL A 116 -3.56 5.19 -13.81
N GLU A 117 -3.91 6.11 -14.70
CA GLU A 117 -3.13 6.42 -15.91
C GLU A 117 -1.89 7.27 -15.62
N GLU A 118 -1.97 8.17 -14.63
CA GLU A 118 -0.89 9.08 -14.27
C GLU A 118 -0.83 9.32 -12.75
N VAL A 119 0.38 9.26 -12.19
CA VAL A 119 0.64 9.64 -10.79
C VAL A 119 1.40 10.95 -10.78
N VAL A 120 0.75 12.01 -10.31
CA VAL A 120 1.35 13.34 -10.20
C VAL A 120 1.79 13.57 -8.76
N TYR A 121 3.09 13.81 -8.56
CA TYR A 121 3.61 14.27 -7.29
C TYR A 121 3.44 15.78 -7.22
N ALA A 122 2.46 16.25 -6.45
CA ALA A 122 2.26 17.67 -6.24
C ALA A 122 3.30 18.21 -5.25
N GLU A 123 4.20 19.08 -5.72
CA GLU A 123 5.02 19.91 -4.84
C GLU A 123 4.10 20.89 -4.09
N LYS A 124 3.97 20.73 -2.77
CA LYS A 124 3.32 21.76 -1.96
C LYS A 124 4.28 22.94 -1.83
N PHE A 125 4.10 23.95 -2.66
CA PHE A 125 4.68 25.28 -2.41
C PHE A 125 4.08 25.82 -1.11
N VAL A 126 4.94 25.96 -0.09
CA VAL A 126 4.65 26.68 1.17
C VAL A 126 4.80 28.18 0.93
#